data_AF-A0A1G8S3J2-F1
#
_entry.id   AF-A0A1G8S3J2-F1
#
_cell.length_a   1.000
_cell.length_b   1.000
_cell.length_c   1.000
_cell.angle_alpha   90.00
_cell.angle_beta   90.00
_cell.angle_gamma   90.00
#
_symmetry.space_group_name_H-M   'P 1'
#
loop_
_entity.id
_entity.type
_entity.pdbx_description
1 polymer ?
#
loop_
_entity_poly.entity_id
_entity_poly.type
_entity_poly.pdbx_seq_one_letter_code
_entity_poly.pdbx_strand_id
1 'polypeptide(L)'
;MSDDRALGEAEWVYESIVRSVPGINTSRSVALVAQLLGFEAAILVLAIWYDLPQAAVAGTVAVLVSVAGSAFMLGLSRVIRREDAPPAYRQLLFGSHIEIVLGLMAFFALVVYVFVHDPRQGGESLLTAVLGDRPPAAFTFLLLVVSWDVMYRIGVGWWASLVGLWRTYCYGDDLPYETCTRLRRLDAATIGFAAFQLIFLPLLVGHPLLQAAVVGHAVAVAAVSGLSVLLLR
;
A
#
# COMPACT_ATOMS: atom_id res chain seq x y z
N MET A 1 -24.51 -0.93 -6.45
CA MET A 1 -23.65 -1.43 -7.53
C MET A 1 -24.52 -1.54 -8.77
N SER A 2 -24.17 -0.84 -9.86
CA SER A 2 -24.90 -0.89 -11.14
C SER A 2 -23.90 -0.83 -12.29
N ASP A 3 -22.88 -1.68 -12.19
CA ASP A 3 -21.93 -1.92 -13.27
C ASP A 3 -21.99 -3.43 -13.48
N ASP A 4 -22.87 -3.85 -14.40
CA ASP A 4 -22.96 -5.24 -14.86
C ASP A 4 -21.63 -5.59 -15.53
N ARG A 5 -20.72 -6.24 -14.78
CA ARG A 5 -19.41 -6.66 -15.31
C ARG A 5 -19.42 -8.15 -15.61
N ALA A 6 -18.93 -8.50 -16.79
CA ALA A 6 -18.75 -9.88 -17.22
C ALA A 6 -17.68 -10.59 -16.35
N LEU A 7 -17.92 -11.87 -16.05
CA LEU A 7 -16.96 -12.75 -15.38
C LEU A 7 -15.69 -12.88 -16.25
N GLY A 8 -14.52 -12.51 -15.70
CA GLY A 8 -13.22 -12.67 -16.37
C GLY A 8 -12.41 -11.38 -16.60
N GLU A 9 -12.90 -10.20 -16.21
CA GLU A 9 -12.07 -8.99 -16.25
C GLU A 9 -10.93 -9.02 -15.20
N ALA A 10 -9.69 -8.75 -15.63
CA ALA A 10 -8.53 -8.68 -14.75
C ALA A 10 -8.76 -7.65 -13.63
N GLU A 11 -8.65 -8.08 -12.38
CA GLU A 11 -8.86 -7.29 -11.17
C GLU A 11 -7.79 -7.63 -10.13
N TRP A 12 -7.47 -6.67 -9.27
CA TRP A 12 -6.54 -6.97 -8.17
C TRP A 12 -7.15 -8.04 -7.27
N VAL A 13 -6.30 -8.85 -6.63
CA VAL A 13 -6.77 -9.87 -5.69
C VAL A 13 -7.54 -9.27 -4.52
N TYR A 14 -7.22 -8.05 -4.10
CA TYR A 14 -8.05 -7.33 -3.12
C TYR A 14 -9.49 -7.12 -3.63
N GLU A 15 -9.68 -6.77 -4.90
CA GLU A 15 -11.02 -6.59 -5.49
C GLU A 15 -11.78 -7.93 -5.55
N SER A 16 -11.09 -9.03 -5.84
CA SER A 16 -11.69 -10.38 -5.88
C SER A 16 -12.09 -10.89 -4.49
N ILE A 17 -11.25 -10.68 -3.47
CA ILE A 17 -11.56 -11.02 -2.07
C ILE A 17 -12.78 -10.24 -1.58
N VAL A 18 -12.84 -8.93 -1.82
CA VAL A 18 -13.98 -8.10 -1.38
C VAL A 18 -15.28 -8.51 -2.07
N ARG A 19 -15.25 -8.86 -3.36
CA ARG A 19 -16.44 -9.33 -4.10
C ARG A 19 -16.93 -10.70 -3.62
N SER A 20 -16.03 -11.56 -3.12
CA SER A 20 -16.38 -12.90 -2.66
C SER A 20 -17.23 -12.92 -1.38
N VAL A 21 -17.36 -11.79 -0.67
CA VAL A 21 -18.19 -11.67 0.53
C VAL A 21 -19.67 -11.42 0.14
N PRO A 22 -20.58 -12.39 0.35
CA PRO A 22 -21.98 -12.26 -0.05
C PRO A 22 -22.68 -11.11 0.69
N GLY A 23 -23.45 -10.28 -0.04
CA GLY A 23 -24.35 -9.28 0.54
C GLY A 23 -23.76 -7.87 0.79
N ILE A 24 -22.46 -7.65 0.54
CA ILE A 24 -21.82 -6.35 0.74
C ILE A 24 -21.79 -5.57 -0.59
N ASN A 25 -22.86 -4.85 -0.90
CA ASN A 25 -22.97 -4.01 -2.10
C ASN A 25 -22.58 -2.55 -1.81
N THR A 26 -21.39 -2.37 -1.25
CA THR A 26 -20.99 -1.16 -0.56
C THR A 26 -20.30 -0.16 -1.51
N SER A 27 -20.62 1.13 -1.41
CA SER A 27 -19.94 2.15 -2.20
C SER A 27 -18.47 2.25 -1.78
N ARG A 28 -17.58 2.65 -2.71
CA ARG A 28 -16.13 2.73 -2.46
C ARG A 28 -15.80 3.56 -1.21
N SER A 29 -16.48 4.69 -1.05
CA SER A 29 -16.28 5.57 0.11
C SER A 29 -16.68 4.88 1.41
N VAL A 30 -17.77 4.10 1.41
CA VAL A 30 -18.20 3.36 2.59
C VAL A 30 -17.24 2.22 2.90
N ALA A 31 -16.65 1.55 1.90
CA ALA A 31 -15.62 0.53 2.14
C ALA A 31 -14.36 1.14 2.79
N LEU A 32 -13.89 2.29 2.32
CA LEU A 32 -12.76 3.01 2.93
C LEU A 32 -13.05 3.46 4.36
N VAL A 33 -14.24 4.00 4.61
CA VAL A 33 -14.67 4.42 5.95
C VAL A 33 -14.80 3.22 6.89
N ALA A 34 -15.38 2.12 6.42
CA ALA A 34 -15.49 0.90 7.21
C ALA A 34 -14.11 0.30 7.54
N GLN A 35 -13.18 0.29 6.58
CA GLN A 35 -11.80 -0.13 6.80
C GLN A 35 -11.13 0.75 7.87
N LEU A 36 -11.21 2.07 7.72
CA LEU A 36 -10.63 3.03 8.68
C LEU A 36 -11.23 2.80 10.07
N LEU A 37 -12.55 2.84 10.21
CA LEU A 37 -13.22 2.72 11.50
C LEU A 37 -12.99 1.36 12.15
N GLY A 38 -13.03 0.27 11.36
CA GLY A 38 -12.86 -1.09 11.88
C GLY A 38 -11.46 -1.33 12.44
N PHE A 39 -10.42 -1.02 11.66
CA PHE A 39 -9.05 -1.20 12.12
C PHE A 39 -8.67 -0.18 13.20
N GLU A 40 -9.05 1.09 13.05
CA GLU A 40 -8.74 2.12 14.05
C GLU A 40 -9.41 1.80 15.39
N ALA A 41 -10.69 1.41 15.39
CA ALA A 41 -11.35 1.01 16.63
C ALA A 41 -10.66 -0.19 17.28
N ALA A 42 -10.25 -1.20 16.51
CA ALA A 42 -9.53 -2.35 17.03
C ALA A 42 -8.18 -1.95 17.67
N ILE A 43 -7.41 -1.09 17.00
CA ILE A 43 -6.13 -0.55 17.52
C ILE A 43 -6.37 0.21 18.83
N LEU A 44 -7.30 1.16 18.84
CA LEU A 44 -7.56 2.01 20.00
C LEU A 44 -8.11 1.22 21.19
N VAL A 45 -9.02 0.27 20.95
CA VAL A 45 -9.58 -0.59 22.00
C VAL A 45 -8.47 -1.43 22.64
N LEU A 46 -7.60 -2.05 21.84
CA LEU A 46 -6.50 -2.85 22.39
C LEU A 46 -5.44 -1.98 23.09
N ALA A 47 -5.16 -0.78 22.56
CA ALA A 47 -4.24 0.15 23.20
C ALA A 47 -4.74 0.62 24.56
N ILE A 48 -6.04 0.94 24.68
CA ILE A 48 -6.65 1.30 25.96
C ILE A 48 -6.66 0.09 26.90
N TRP A 49 -7.02 -1.10 26.39
CA TRP A 49 -7.14 -2.31 27.20
C TRP A 49 -5.80 -2.78 27.78
N TYR A 50 -4.72 -2.67 27.01
CA TYR A 50 -3.37 -3.08 27.40
C TYR A 50 -2.49 -1.93 27.92
N ASP A 51 -3.00 -0.71 27.99
CA ASP A 51 -2.27 0.51 28.39
C ASP A 51 -1.00 0.76 27.54
N LEU A 52 -1.16 0.69 26.22
CA LEU A 52 -0.09 0.82 25.22
C LEU A 52 -0.32 2.00 24.26
N PRO A 53 -0.10 3.26 24.71
CA PRO A 53 -0.33 4.45 23.89
C PRO A 53 0.57 4.49 22.64
N GLN A 54 1.77 3.91 22.71
CA GLN A 54 2.73 3.94 21.61
C GLN A 54 2.29 3.01 20.48
N ALA A 55 1.69 1.87 20.84
CA ALA A 55 1.01 0.97 19.91
C ALA A 55 -0.23 1.62 19.27
N ALA A 56 -0.93 2.50 19.99
CA ALA A 56 -2.02 3.28 19.38
C ALA A 56 -1.48 4.14 18.24
N VAL A 57 -0.45 4.95 18.50
CA VAL A 57 0.13 5.84 17.47
C VAL A 57 0.67 5.04 16.29
N ALA A 58 1.46 3.98 16.55
CA ALA A 58 2.01 3.15 15.49
C ALA A 58 0.93 2.46 14.66
N GLY A 59 -0.10 1.93 15.32
CA GLY A 59 -1.26 1.32 14.69
C GLY A 59 -2.05 2.31 13.84
N THR A 60 -2.39 3.49 14.38
CA THR A 60 -3.10 4.55 13.65
C THR A 60 -2.33 4.97 12.41
N VAL A 61 -1.02 5.20 12.51
CA VAL A 61 -0.19 5.54 11.35
C VAL A 61 -0.26 4.45 10.27
N ALA A 62 -0.17 3.17 10.68
CA ALA A 62 -0.27 2.05 9.76
C ALA A 62 -1.66 1.95 9.10
N VAL A 63 -2.73 2.17 9.86
CA VAL A 63 -4.11 2.24 9.34
C VAL A 63 -4.27 3.38 8.34
N LEU A 64 -3.75 4.57 8.63
CA LEU A 64 -3.81 5.71 7.72
C LEU A 64 -3.10 5.41 6.39
N VAL A 65 -1.90 4.83 6.42
CA VAL A 65 -1.17 4.44 5.21
C VAL A 65 -1.91 3.35 4.44
N SER A 66 -2.48 2.38 5.15
CA SER A 66 -3.33 1.34 4.57
C SER A 66 -4.54 1.92 3.82
N VAL A 67 -5.30 2.82 4.47
CA VAL A 67 -6.47 3.46 3.87
C VAL A 67 -6.07 4.36 2.69
N ALA A 68 -4.97 5.10 2.80
CA ALA A 68 -4.42 5.90 1.70
C ALA A 68 -4.07 5.02 0.50
N GLY A 69 -3.46 3.86 0.73
CA GLY A 69 -3.20 2.87 -0.32
C GLY A 69 -4.48 2.33 -0.96
N SER A 70 -5.56 2.13 -0.19
CA SER A 70 -6.86 1.71 -0.75
C SER A 70 -7.42 2.78 -1.68
N ALA A 71 -7.40 4.02 -1.24
CA ALA A 71 -7.86 5.15 -2.05
C ALA A 71 -7.04 5.27 -3.34
N PHE A 72 -5.71 5.13 -3.23
CA PHE A 72 -4.79 5.10 -4.38
C PHE A 72 -5.15 3.98 -5.37
N MET A 73 -5.26 2.72 -4.93
CA MET A 73 -5.58 1.59 -5.79
C MET A 73 -6.93 1.73 -6.49
N LEU A 74 -7.94 2.23 -5.79
CA LEU A 74 -9.28 2.46 -6.36
C LEU A 74 -9.27 3.60 -7.39
N GLY A 75 -8.45 4.63 -7.16
CA GLY A 75 -8.20 5.71 -8.10
C GLY A 75 -7.49 5.22 -9.36
N LEU A 76 -6.38 4.49 -9.16
CA LEU A 76 -5.58 3.84 -10.21
C LEU A 76 -6.46 3.00 -11.13
N SER A 77 -7.21 2.07 -10.54
CA SER A 77 -8.06 1.13 -11.28
C SER A 77 -9.19 1.84 -12.03
N ARG A 78 -9.69 2.97 -11.51
CA ARG A 78 -10.73 3.76 -12.19
C ARG A 78 -10.18 4.48 -13.42
N VAL A 79 -9.02 5.13 -13.31
CA VAL A 79 -8.44 5.89 -14.41
C VAL A 79 -8.05 4.93 -15.54
N ILE A 80 -7.31 3.87 -15.23
CA ILE A 80 -6.79 2.95 -16.24
C ILE A 80 -7.91 2.25 -17.03
N ARG A 81 -9.03 1.92 -16.36
CA ARG A 81 -10.19 1.32 -17.04
C ARG A 81 -11.00 2.31 -17.88
N ARG A 82 -10.95 3.60 -17.56
CA ARG A 82 -11.69 4.65 -18.30
C ARG A 82 -10.98 5.14 -19.54
N GLU A 83 -9.65 5.13 -19.53
CA GLU A 83 -8.83 5.67 -20.62
C GLU A 83 -8.50 4.64 -21.71
N ASP A 84 -9.21 3.51 -21.75
CA ASP A 84 -8.96 2.38 -22.67
C ASP A 84 -7.48 2.05 -22.82
N ALA A 85 -6.76 2.02 -21.68
CA ALA A 85 -5.32 1.84 -21.68
C ALA A 85 -4.92 0.52 -22.39
N PRO A 86 -3.72 0.46 -23.00
CA PRO A 86 -3.29 -0.68 -23.81
C PRO A 86 -3.57 -2.02 -23.12
N PRO A 87 -4.15 -3.02 -23.80
CA PRO A 87 -4.53 -4.29 -23.18
C PRO A 87 -3.37 -4.98 -22.45
N ALA A 88 -2.18 -4.95 -23.03
CA ALA A 88 -0.97 -5.50 -22.43
C ALA A 88 -0.59 -4.79 -21.12
N TYR A 89 -0.76 -3.47 -21.04
CA TYR A 89 -0.56 -2.70 -19.80
C TYR A 89 -1.57 -3.08 -18.73
N ARG A 90 -2.85 -3.20 -19.08
CA ARG A 90 -3.89 -3.65 -18.15
C ARG A 90 -3.62 -5.05 -17.62
N GLN A 91 -3.26 -5.98 -18.51
CA GLN A 91 -3.00 -7.37 -18.12
C GLN A 91 -1.75 -7.50 -17.24
N LEU A 92 -0.68 -6.77 -17.56
CA LEU A 92 0.54 -6.78 -16.75
C LEU A 92 0.29 -6.16 -15.37
N LEU A 93 -0.46 -5.06 -15.30
CA LEU A 93 -0.75 -4.37 -14.05
C LEU A 93 -1.71 -5.17 -13.15
N PHE A 94 -2.81 -5.69 -13.67
CA PHE A 94 -3.87 -6.34 -12.87
C PHE A 94 -3.77 -7.87 -12.82
N GLY A 95 -3.19 -8.51 -13.84
CA GLY A 95 -3.25 -9.97 -14.02
C GLY A 95 -1.98 -10.73 -13.65
N SER A 96 -0.88 -10.04 -13.32
CA SER A 96 0.39 -10.69 -13.03
C SER A 96 0.52 -11.19 -11.59
N HIS A 97 -0.28 -10.66 -10.66
CA HIS A 97 -0.21 -10.96 -9.22
C HIS A 97 1.17 -10.70 -8.57
N ILE A 98 2.07 -10.01 -9.28
CA ILE A 98 3.43 -9.70 -8.81
C ILE A 98 3.39 -8.81 -7.57
N GLU A 99 2.36 -7.97 -7.44
CA GLU A 99 2.15 -7.13 -6.27
C GLU A 99 2.08 -7.92 -4.95
N ILE A 100 1.50 -9.13 -4.99
CA ILE A 100 1.40 -9.99 -3.82
C ILE A 100 2.76 -10.53 -3.45
N VAL A 101 3.54 -10.95 -4.45
CA VAL A 101 4.90 -11.46 -4.22
C VAL A 101 5.77 -10.36 -3.61
N LEU A 102 5.71 -9.15 -4.17
CA LEU A 102 6.44 -7.99 -3.63
C LEU A 102 6.01 -7.66 -2.20
N GLY A 103 4.69 -7.64 -1.94
CA GLY A 103 4.13 -7.44 -0.61
C GLY A 103 4.57 -8.50 0.40
N LEU A 104 4.55 -9.79 0.01
CA LEU A 104 4.99 -10.91 0.86
C LEU A 104 6.46 -10.84 1.17
N MET A 105 7.29 -10.55 0.17
CA MET A 105 8.73 -10.38 0.39
C MET A 105 9.02 -9.23 1.34
N ALA A 106 8.36 -8.09 1.18
CA ALA A 106 8.50 -6.94 2.08
C ALA A 106 8.01 -7.29 3.50
N PHE A 107 6.86 -7.96 3.63
CA PHE A 107 6.33 -8.37 4.93
C PHE A 107 7.22 -9.39 5.65
N PHE A 108 7.71 -10.42 4.95
CA PHE A 108 8.63 -11.39 5.55
C PHE A 108 9.97 -10.75 5.91
N ALA A 109 10.48 -9.81 5.10
CA ALA A 109 11.65 -9.03 5.47
C ALA A 109 11.41 -8.21 6.74
N LEU A 110 10.24 -7.59 6.90
CA LEU A 110 9.84 -6.89 8.12
C LEU A 110 9.77 -7.85 9.32
N VAL A 111 9.14 -9.02 9.17
CA VAL A 111 9.05 -10.02 10.25
C VAL A 111 10.45 -10.47 10.68
N VAL A 112 11.33 -10.78 9.73
CA VAL A 112 12.73 -11.12 10.03
C VAL A 112 13.43 -9.96 10.71
N TYR A 113 13.20 -8.72 10.26
CA TYR A 113 13.77 -7.55 10.91
C TYR A 113 13.34 -7.46 12.38
N VAL A 114 12.03 -7.40 12.64
CA VAL A 114 11.44 -7.14 13.95
C VAL A 114 11.74 -8.24 14.96
N PHE A 115 11.71 -9.52 14.54
CA PHE A 115 11.85 -10.65 15.47
C PHE A 115 13.26 -11.23 15.53
N VAL A 116 14.12 -10.98 14.54
CA VAL A 116 15.45 -11.60 14.49
C VAL A 116 16.57 -10.57 14.47
N HIS A 117 16.50 -9.58 13.57
CA HIS A 117 17.60 -8.64 13.40
C HIS A 117 17.65 -7.60 14.52
N ASP A 118 16.53 -6.94 14.77
CA ASP A 118 16.42 -5.82 15.70
C ASP A 118 16.70 -6.24 17.16
N PRO A 119 16.17 -7.38 17.67
CA PRO A 119 16.47 -7.83 19.03
C PRO A 119 17.94 -8.23 19.24
N ARG A 120 18.70 -8.51 18.17
CA ARG A 120 20.13 -8.86 18.25
C ARG A 120 21.06 -7.64 18.38
N GLN A 121 20.55 -6.42 18.13
CA GLN A 121 21.35 -5.19 18.12
C GLN A 121 21.71 -4.69 19.54
N GLY A 122 21.14 -5.28 20.60
CA GLY A 122 21.46 -4.97 22.00
C GLY A 122 20.85 -3.68 22.55
N GLY A 123 20.11 -2.91 21.73
CA GLY A 123 19.29 -1.77 22.13
C GLY A 123 17.82 -2.15 22.38
N GLU A 124 16.99 -1.15 22.69
CA GLU A 124 15.53 -1.33 22.73
C GLU A 124 15.03 -1.73 21.33
N SER A 125 14.30 -2.85 21.25
CA SER A 125 13.73 -3.30 19.98
C SER A 125 12.49 -2.51 19.63
N LEU A 126 12.17 -2.39 18.34
CA LEU A 126 10.95 -1.75 17.84
C LEU A 126 9.70 -2.39 18.46
N LEU A 127 9.71 -3.72 18.61
CA LEU A 127 8.60 -4.43 19.22
C LEU A 127 8.42 -4.03 20.68
N THR A 128 9.52 -3.89 21.42
CA THR A 128 9.53 -3.43 22.82
C THR A 128 9.09 -1.97 22.93
N ALA A 129 9.60 -1.09 22.06
CA ALA A 129 9.24 0.33 22.07
C ALA A 129 7.74 0.56 21.80
N VAL A 130 7.13 -0.29 20.96
CA VAL A 130 5.72 -0.17 20.58
C VAL A 130 4.78 -0.93 21.54
N LEU A 131 5.11 -2.17 21.90
CA LEU A 131 4.22 -3.09 22.64
C LEU A 131 4.67 -3.37 24.09
N GLY A 132 5.76 -2.76 24.54
CA GLY A 132 6.37 -2.99 25.84
C GLY A 132 7.14 -4.30 25.94
N ASP A 133 7.72 -4.55 27.12
CA ASP A 133 8.57 -5.72 27.38
C ASP A 133 7.85 -7.07 27.27
N ARG A 134 6.52 -7.08 27.38
CA ARG A 134 5.68 -8.28 27.30
C ARG A 134 4.57 -8.06 26.27
N PRO A 135 4.89 -8.15 24.97
CA PRO A 135 3.94 -7.85 23.90
C PRO A 135 2.68 -8.72 24.01
N PRO A 136 1.47 -8.11 24.13
CA PRO A 136 0.23 -8.88 24.15
C PRO A 136 0.03 -9.61 22.82
N ALA A 137 -0.26 -10.91 22.86
CA ALA A 137 -0.39 -11.73 21.64
C ALA A 137 -1.46 -11.21 20.68
N ALA A 138 -2.62 -10.79 21.21
CA ALA A 138 -3.72 -10.25 20.41
C ALA A 138 -3.33 -8.96 19.68
N PHE A 139 -2.62 -8.05 20.36
CA PHE A 139 -2.22 -6.77 19.76
C PHE A 139 -1.06 -6.96 18.78
N THR A 140 -0.10 -7.84 19.11
CA THR A 140 0.99 -8.22 18.19
C THR A 140 0.41 -8.80 16.89
N PHE A 141 -0.56 -9.71 17.00
CA PHE A 141 -1.24 -10.27 15.83
C PHE A 141 -1.92 -9.19 14.99
N LEU A 142 -2.68 -8.28 15.62
CA LEU A 142 -3.35 -7.19 14.90
C LEU A 142 -2.34 -6.28 14.17
N LEU A 143 -1.25 -5.89 14.82
CA LEU A 143 -0.22 -5.05 14.19
C LEU A 143 0.48 -5.77 13.03
N LEU A 144 0.68 -7.08 13.11
CA LEU A 144 1.22 -7.86 11.99
C LEU A 144 0.23 -7.93 10.82
N VAL A 145 -1.06 -8.09 11.09
CA VAL A 145 -2.11 -8.06 10.05
C VAL A 145 -2.14 -6.69 9.35
N VAL A 146 -2.11 -5.59 10.12
CA VAL A 146 -2.10 -4.24 9.54
C VAL A 146 -0.79 -3.99 8.79
N SER A 147 0.35 -4.44 9.32
CA SER A 147 1.65 -4.32 8.67
C SER A 147 1.70 -5.10 7.36
N TRP A 148 1.13 -6.30 7.31
CA TRP A 148 0.95 -7.07 6.07
C TRP A 148 0.17 -6.26 5.02
N ASP A 149 -0.97 -5.69 5.41
CA ASP A 149 -1.80 -4.89 4.50
C ASP A 149 -1.06 -3.62 4.00
N VAL A 150 -0.29 -2.96 4.86
CA VAL A 150 0.60 -1.86 4.47
C VAL A 150 1.64 -2.32 3.45
N MET A 151 2.38 -3.41 3.74
CA MET A 151 3.44 -3.92 2.86
C MET A 151 2.89 -4.36 1.50
N TYR A 152 1.70 -4.96 1.47
CA TYR A 152 0.99 -5.28 0.23
C TYR A 152 0.75 -4.02 -0.62
N ARG A 153 0.25 -2.93 -0.02
CA ARG A 153 -0.02 -1.67 -0.75
C ARG A 153 1.24 -0.96 -1.20
N ILE A 154 2.30 -1.01 -0.40
CA ILE A 154 3.63 -0.55 -0.81
C ILE A 154 4.11 -1.33 -2.04
N GLY A 155 3.95 -2.66 -2.04
CA GLY A 155 4.23 -3.52 -3.19
C GLY A 155 3.42 -3.16 -4.43
N VAL A 156 2.12 -2.90 -4.28
CA VAL A 156 1.26 -2.41 -5.37
C VAL A 156 1.76 -1.07 -5.92
N GLY A 157 2.11 -0.12 -5.05
CA GLY A 157 2.64 1.18 -5.45
C GLY A 157 3.94 1.06 -6.25
N TRP A 158 4.86 0.19 -5.81
CA TRP A 158 6.08 -0.12 -6.56
C TRP A 158 5.78 -0.72 -7.93
N TRP A 159 4.94 -1.75 -7.99
CA TRP A 159 4.58 -2.39 -9.25
C TRP A 159 3.90 -1.42 -10.22
N ALA A 160 2.96 -0.60 -9.73
CA ALA A 160 2.30 0.44 -10.51
C ALA A 160 3.30 1.44 -11.10
N SER A 161 4.34 1.81 -10.35
CA SER A 161 5.39 2.71 -10.85
C SER A 161 6.20 2.09 -12.01
N LEU A 162 6.64 0.84 -11.86
CA LEU A 162 7.41 0.13 -12.87
C LEU A 162 6.61 -0.07 -14.17
N VAL A 163 5.38 -0.58 -14.03
CA VAL A 163 4.51 -0.84 -15.17
C VAL A 163 4.03 0.46 -15.81
N GLY A 164 3.89 1.54 -15.02
CA GLY A 164 3.62 2.89 -15.51
C GLY A 164 4.75 3.44 -16.38
N LEU A 165 6.01 3.30 -15.95
CA LEU A 165 7.16 3.68 -16.77
C LEU A 165 7.27 2.82 -18.03
N TRP A 166 7.08 1.51 -17.91
CA TRP A 166 7.07 0.60 -19.07
C TRP A 166 5.99 0.99 -20.09
N ARG A 167 4.77 1.34 -19.63
CA ARG A 167 3.69 1.85 -20.48
C ARG A 167 4.12 3.11 -21.22
N THR A 168 4.73 4.05 -20.52
CA THR A 168 5.22 5.29 -21.12
C THR A 168 6.27 5.03 -22.18
N TYR A 169 7.19 4.10 -21.94
CA TYR A 169 8.22 3.74 -22.91
C TYR A 169 7.66 3.02 -24.14
N CYS A 170 6.72 2.09 -23.97
CA CYS A 170 6.22 1.26 -25.06
C CYS A 170 5.09 1.91 -25.88
N TYR A 171 4.28 2.77 -25.26
CA TYR A 171 3.05 3.29 -25.87
C TYR A 171 2.93 4.82 -25.81
N GLY A 172 3.87 5.52 -25.17
CA GLY A 172 3.75 6.95 -24.89
C GLY A 172 3.49 7.82 -26.12
N ASP A 173 4.13 7.51 -27.24
CA ASP A 173 4.02 8.28 -28.48
C ASP A 173 2.68 8.07 -29.22
N ASP A 174 2.00 6.95 -28.97
CA ASP A 174 0.74 6.58 -29.63
C ASP A 174 -0.50 7.05 -28.83
N LEU A 175 -0.30 7.59 -27.62
CA LEU A 175 -1.39 7.97 -26.74
C LEU A 175 -1.90 9.40 -27.02
N PRO A 176 -3.22 9.63 -27.00
CA PRO A 176 -3.78 10.98 -27.06
C PRO A 176 -3.30 11.84 -25.89
N TYR A 177 -3.11 13.14 -26.15
CA TYR A 177 -2.65 14.11 -25.15
C TYR A 177 -3.51 14.14 -23.86
N GLU A 178 -4.84 13.99 -23.99
CA GLU A 178 -5.74 13.94 -22.84
C GLU A 178 -5.46 12.72 -21.95
N THR A 179 -5.22 11.56 -22.57
CA THR A 179 -4.84 10.32 -21.89
C THR A 179 -3.48 10.47 -21.22
N CYS A 180 -2.48 11.02 -21.92
CA CYS A 180 -1.17 11.33 -21.33
C CYS A 180 -1.28 12.21 -20.09
N THR A 181 -2.11 13.27 -20.13
CA THR A 181 -2.31 14.17 -18.99
C THR A 181 -2.91 13.45 -17.78
N ARG A 182 -3.84 12.53 -18.01
CA ARG A 182 -4.46 11.75 -16.93
C ARG A 182 -3.52 10.68 -16.36
N LEU A 183 -2.74 10.04 -17.21
CA LEU A 183 -1.70 9.09 -16.79
C LEU A 183 -0.57 9.80 -16.02
N ARG A 184 -0.16 11.01 -16.41
CA ARG A 184 0.78 11.82 -15.61
C ARG A 184 0.25 12.12 -14.21
N ARG A 185 -1.03 12.47 -14.08
CA ARG A 185 -1.67 12.68 -12.75
C ARG A 185 -1.68 11.39 -11.93
N LEU A 186 -1.85 10.26 -12.59
CA LEU A 186 -1.83 8.94 -11.97
C LEU A 186 -0.45 8.56 -11.44
N ASP A 187 0.58 8.78 -12.26
CA ASP A 187 1.97 8.55 -11.86
C ASP A 187 2.37 9.52 -10.74
N ALA A 188 1.93 10.79 -10.79
CA ALA A 188 2.11 11.74 -9.70
C ALA A 188 1.39 11.31 -8.41
N ALA A 189 0.20 10.71 -8.50
CA ALA A 189 -0.49 10.14 -7.34
C ALA A 189 0.26 8.94 -6.76
N THR A 190 0.97 8.17 -7.59
CA THR A 190 1.86 7.07 -7.15
C THR A 190 3.03 7.63 -6.31
N ILE A 191 3.65 8.73 -6.77
CA ILE A 191 4.66 9.47 -5.98
C ILE A 191 4.07 9.98 -4.67
N GLY A 192 2.87 10.57 -4.73
CA GLY A 192 2.17 11.10 -3.55
C GLY A 192 1.90 10.01 -2.50
N PHE A 193 1.48 8.81 -2.93
CA PHE A 193 1.29 7.68 -2.03
C PHE A 193 2.63 7.21 -1.41
N ALA A 194 3.70 7.12 -2.20
CA ALA A 194 5.01 6.75 -1.67
C ALA A 194 5.56 7.80 -0.68
N ALA A 195 5.37 9.09 -0.97
CA ALA A 195 5.74 10.17 -0.06
C ALA A 195 4.91 10.15 1.23
N PHE A 196 3.63 9.76 1.17
CA PHE A 196 2.78 9.65 2.36
C PHE A 196 3.33 8.62 3.36
N GLN A 197 4.02 7.57 2.90
CA GLN A 197 4.64 6.56 3.76
C GLN A 197 5.74 7.12 4.68
N LEU A 198 6.32 8.29 4.36
CA LEU A 198 7.33 8.95 5.19
C LEU A 198 6.79 9.35 6.57
N ILE A 199 5.46 9.32 6.77
CA ILE A 199 4.84 9.48 8.09
C ILE A 199 5.29 8.41 9.10
N PHE A 200 5.84 7.27 8.65
CA PHE A 200 6.44 6.27 9.53
C PHE A 200 7.79 6.72 10.13
N LEU A 201 8.50 7.68 9.54
CA LEU A 201 9.87 8.02 9.96
C LEU A 201 10.02 8.37 11.45
N PRO A 202 9.11 9.14 12.08
CA PRO A 202 9.18 9.41 13.52
C PRO A 202 9.10 8.14 14.37
N LEU A 203 8.36 7.12 13.93
CA LEU A 203 8.22 5.84 14.64
C LEU A 203 9.43 4.94 14.48
N LEU A 204 10.26 5.19 13.46
CA LEU A 204 11.43 4.38 13.12
C LEU A 204 12.74 4.99 13.63
N VAL A 205 12.67 6.02 14.48
CA VAL A 205 13.84 6.62 15.12
C VAL A 205 14.58 5.55 15.92
N GLY A 206 15.89 5.42 15.71
CA GLY A 206 16.70 4.35 16.29
C GLY A 206 16.82 3.10 15.43
N HIS A 207 16.05 2.98 14.34
CA HIS A 207 16.04 1.83 13.44
C HIS A 207 16.49 2.25 12.02
N PRO A 208 17.79 2.56 11.81
CA PRO A 208 18.28 3.19 10.57
C PRO A 208 18.05 2.33 9.32
N LEU A 209 18.02 1.00 9.46
CA LEU A 209 17.76 0.11 8.33
C LEU A 209 16.31 0.24 7.83
N LEU A 210 15.33 0.34 8.74
CA LEU A 210 13.93 0.57 8.36
C LEU A 210 13.71 1.99 7.82
N GLN A 211 14.37 3.00 8.42
CA GLN A 211 14.34 4.36 7.90
C GLN A 211 14.88 4.42 6.45
N ALA A 212 16.03 3.78 6.21
CA ALA A 212 16.62 3.69 4.89
C ALA A 212 15.71 2.93 3.90
N ALA A 213 15.03 1.87 4.34
CA ALA A 213 14.07 1.14 3.51
C ALA A 213 12.89 2.02 3.07
N VAL A 214 12.28 2.75 4.02
CA VAL A 214 11.14 3.64 3.73
C VAL A 214 11.54 4.82 2.84
N VAL A 215 12.64 5.51 3.17
CA VAL A 215 13.15 6.63 2.35
C VAL A 215 13.60 6.14 0.98
N GLY A 216 14.35 5.04 0.93
CA GLY A 216 14.86 4.46 -0.31
C GLY A 216 13.73 4.04 -1.24
N HIS A 217 12.68 3.42 -0.70
CA HIS A 217 11.47 3.10 -1.47
C HIS A 217 10.79 4.36 -2.02
N ALA A 218 10.57 5.38 -1.19
CA ALA A 218 9.94 6.63 -1.62
C ALA A 218 10.73 7.33 -2.74
N VAL A 219 12.07 7.37 -2.61
CA VAL A 219 12.97 7.91 -3.64
C VAL A 219 12.92 7.07 -4.91
N ALA A 220 12.95 5.74 -4.81
CA ALA A 220 12.87 4.85 -5.96
C ALA A 220 11.56 5.05 -6.74
N VAL A 221 10.41 5.09 -6.05
CA VAL A 221 9.10 5.35 -6.68
C VAL A 221 9.08 6.74 -7.31
N ALA A 222 9.60 7.76 -6.63
CA ALA A 222 9.68 9.12 -7.16
C ALA A 222 10.53 9.20 -8.43
N ALA A 223 11.65 8.49 -8.48
CA ALA A 223 12.53 8.44 -9.65
C ALA A 223 11.84 7.74 -10.83
N VAL A 224 11.28 6.54 -10.62
CA VAL A 224 10.65 5.74 -11.69
C VAL A 224 9.39 6.42 -12.21
N SER A 225 8.48 6.82 -11.32
CA SER A 225 7.22 7.48 -11.71
C SER A 225 7.49 8.89 -12.23
N GLY A 226 8.47 9.60 -11.66
CA GLY A 226 8.89 10.92 -12.14
C GLY A 226 9.42 10.86 -13.57
N LEU A 227 10.24 9.84 -13.89
CA LEU A 227 10.70 9.60 -15.25
C LEU A 227 9.52 9.34 -16.20
N SER A 228 8.54 8.55 -15.78
CA SER A 228 7.31 8.33 -16.55
C SER A 228 6.54 9.63 -16.81
N VAL A 229 6.37 10.48 -15.79
CA VAL A 229 5.70 11.79 -15.91
C VAL A 229 6.42 12.70 -16.91
N LEU A 230 7.75 12.71 -16.89
CA LEU A 230 8.59 13.53 -17.77
C LEU A 230 8.60 13.04 -19.22
N LEU A 231 8.50 11.72 -19.42
CA LEU A 231 8.58 11.09 -20.75
C LEU A 231 7.23 11.04 -21.48
N LEU A 232 6.10 10.89 -20.77
CA LEU A 232 4.79 11.07 -21.39
C LEU A 232 4.71 12.48 -21.98
N ARG A 233 4.28 12.64 -23.23
CA ARG A 233 4.16 13.93 -23.92
C ARG A 233 2.70 14.28 -24.20
#